data_AF-A0A4Q1BU25-F1
#
_entry.id   AF-A0A4Q1BU25-F1
#
_cell.length_a   1.000
_cell.length_b   1.000
_cell.length_c   1.000
_cell.angle_alpha   90.00
_cell.angle_beta   90.00
_cell.angle_gamma   90.00
#
_symmetry.space_group_name_H-M   'P 1'
#
loop_
_entity.id
_entity.type
_entity.pdbx_description
1 polymer ?
#
loop_
_entity_poly.entity_id
_entity_poly.type
_entity_poly.pdbx_seq_one_letter_code
_entity_poly.pdbx_strand_id
1 'polypeptide(L)'
;MNREGGRNTIWNPKLTPQDPTGPVTIRTSKFITNRLLNRKQFIITVLHPTRANVSRAELGEKLAELYKSEKERVVVFGMKTKFGGGSSQGFGLIYDDEESQKKFEPKHRLVRSALAPKVEKPSRKLRKERKNRGKKVRGKAKAKTADAAKKK
;
A
#
# COMPACT_ATOMS: atom_id res chain seq x y z
N MET A 1 38.25 37.99 -16.27
CA MET A 1 38.20 37.45 -14.89
C MET A 1 37.62 36.05 -14.96
N ASN A 2 38.50 35.04 -15.12
CA ASN A 2 38.12 33.63 -15.16
C ASN A 2 38.06 33.08 -13.73
N ARG A 3 36.94 32.46 -13.35
CA ARG A 3 36.88 31.48 -12.25
C ARG A 3 35.96 30.35 -12.67
N GLU A 4 36.56 29.33 -13.27
CA GLU A 4 36.00 27.99 -13.37
C GLU A 4 35.99 27.36 -11.97
N GLY A 5 34.81 27.27 -11.36
CA GLY A 5 34.60 26.59 -10.08
C GLY A 5 34.11 25.16 -10.31
N GLY A 6 35.00 24.28 -10.77
CA GLY A 6 34.73 22.85 -10.87
C GLY A 6 34.60 22.22 -9.48
N ARG A 7 33.37 21.94 -9.04
CA ARG A 7 33.14 21.06 -7.89
C ARG A 7 33.35 19.62 -8.32
N ASN A 8 34.58 19.12 -8.14
CA ASN A 8 34.90 17.70 -8.16
C ASN A 8 34.11 17.01 -7.03
N THR A 9 32.96 16.43 -7.38
CA THR A 9 32.37 15.37 -6.58
C THR A 9 33.10 14.09 -6.96
N ILE A 10 33.85 13.53 -6.01
CA ILE A 10 34.51 12.23 -6.13
C ILE A 10 33.40 11.20 -6.32
N TRP A 11 33.17 10.80 -7.57
CA TRP A 11 32.31 9.66 -7.88
C TRP A 11 33.02 8.40 -7.39
N ASN A 12 32.48 7.78 -6.36
CA ASN A 12 32.97 6.53 -5.81
C ASN A 12 32.54 5.35 -6.73
N PRO A 13 33.46 4.69 -7.46
CA PRO A 13 33.12 3.70 -8.48
C PRO A 13 32.78 2.30 -7.92
N LYS A 14 32.64 2.13 -6.60
CA LYS A 14 32.40 0.80 -5.96
C LYS A 14 30.93 0.46 -5.72
N LEU A 15 30.00 1.12 -6.39
CA LEU A 15 28.62 0.65 -6.50
C LEU A 15 28.41 0.21 -7.94
N THR A 16 28.36 -1.10 -8.18
CA THR A 16 27.94 -1.67 -9.47
C THR A 16 26.64 -0.98 -9.90
N PRO A 17 26.54 -0.45 -11.14
CA PRO A 17 25.31 0.13 -11.64
C PRO A 17 24.18 -0.89 -11.46
N GLN A 18 23.16 -0.54 -10.67
CA GLN A 18 21.99 -1.39 -10.55
C GLN A 18 21.14 -1.19 -11.80
N ASP A 19 21.07 -2.21 -12.65
CA ASP A 19 20.23 -2.17 -13.85
C ASP A 19 18.75 -2.17 -13.42
N PRO A 20 18.00 -1.08 -13.67
CA PRO A 20 16.61 -0.99 -13.25
C PRO A 20 15.70 -1.99 -13.98
N THR A 21 16.17 -2.51 -15.11
CA THR A 21 15.45 -3.44 -16.01
C THR A 21 15.89 -4.90 -15.84
N GLY A 22 16.70 -5.20 -14.81
CA GLY A 22 17.14 -6.57 -14.55
C GLY A 22 15.99 -7.58 -14.43
N PRO A 23 16.19 -8.84 -14.84
CA PRO A 23 15.14 -9.86 -14.79
C PRO A 23 14.69 -10.11 -13.34
N VAL A 24 13.38 -10.19 -13.16
CA VAL A 24 12.75 -10.45 -11.86
C VAL A 24 12.05 -11.81 -11.90
N THR A 25 12.42 -12.70 -10.99
CA THR A 25 11.74 -14.00 -10.85
C THR A 25 10.75 -13.93 -9.70
N ILE A 26 9.50 -14.30 -9.97
CA ILE A 26 8.43 -14.36 -8.97
C ILE A 26 8.19 -15.83 -8.63
N ARG A 27 8.21 -16.15 -7.34
CA ARG A 27 7.84 -17.47 -6.81
C ARG A 27 6.66 -17.31 -5.86
N THR A 28 5.61 -18.08 -6.07
CA THR A 28 4.45 -18.15 -5.18
C THR A 28 4.54 -19.42 -4.33
N SER A 29 4.35 -19.28 -3.02
CA SER A 29 4.38 -20.40 -2.07
C SER A 29 3.21 -20.32 -1.11
N LYS A 30 2.89 -21.46 -0.47
CA LYS A 30 1.74 -21.60 0.46
C LYS A 30 0.43 -21.08 -0.15
N PHE A 31 0.15 -21.54 -1.36
CA PHE A 31 -1.03 -21.12 -2.11
C PHE A 31 -2.29 -21.78 -1.56
N ILE A 32 -3.30 -20.97 -1.26
CA ILE A 32 -4.58 -21.42 -0.74
C ILE A 32 -5.70 -20.73 -1.53
N THR A 33 -6.64 -21.53 -2.05
CA THR A 33 -7.91 -21.02 -2.59
C THR A 33 -8.93 -20.88 -1.46
N ASN A 34 -9.24 -19.65 -1.06
CA ASN A 34 -10.18 -19.36 0.03
C ASN A 34 -11.56 -19.00 -0.55
N ARG A 35 -12.47 -19.97 -0.54
CA ARG A 35 -13.86 -19.81 -1.05
C ARG A 35 -14.76 -18.97 -0.15
N LEU A 36 -14.45 -18.83 1.14
CA LEU A 36 -15.25 -17.99 2.04
C LEU A 36 -15.10 -16.49 1.73
N LEU A 37 -13.97 -16.13 1.14
CA LEU A 37 -13.59 -14.74 0.84
C LEU A 37 -13.47 -14.48 -0.67
N ASN A 38 -13.88 -15.44 -1.51
CA ASN A 38 -13.76 -15.40 -2.99
C ASN A 38 -12.39 -14.93 -3.47
N ARG A 39 -11.32 -15.53 -2.92
CA ARG A 39 -9.95 -15.13 -3.30
C ARG A 39 -8.93 -16.25 -3.19
N LYS A 40 -7.88 -16.13 -3.97
CA LYS A 40 -6.63 -16.89 -3.85
C LYS A 40 -5.66 -16.09 -2.98
N GLN A 41 -4.98 -16.76 -2.05
CA GLN A 41 -4.01 -16.13 -1.15
C GLN A 41 -2.72 -16.94 -1.11
N PHE A 42 -1.58 -16.24 -1.13
CA PHE A 42 -0.27 -16.87 -1.20
C PHE A 42 0.84 -15.92 -0.72
N ILE A 43 1.98 -16.52 -0.35
CA ILE A 43 3.22 -15.78 -0.10
C ILE A 43 3.93 -15.57 -1.44
N ILE A 44 4.40 -14.35 -1.66
CA ILE A 44 5.21 -13.98 -2.82
C ILE A 44 6.65 -13.88 -2.37
N THR A 45 7.55 -14.59 -3.04
CA THR A 45 9.00 -14.38 -2.95
C THR A 45 9.49 -13.86 -4.28
N VAL A 46 10.07 -12.66 -4.27
CA VAL A 46 10.59 -11.98 -5.45
C VAL A 46 12.11 -12.03 -5.40
N LEU A 47 12.73 -12.51 -6.48
CA LEU A 47 14.18 -12.50 -6.67
C LEU A 47 14.54 -11.40 -7.67
N HIS A 48 15.42 -10.50 -7.27
CA HIS A 48 15.87 -9.31 -8.03
C HIS A 48 17.37 -9.11 -7.76
N PRO A 49 18.25 -9.93 -8.34
CA PRO A 49 19.68 -9.92 -8.03
C PRO A 49 20.38 -8.62 -8.45
N THR A 50 19.98 -8.03 -9.57
CA THR A 50 20.63 -6.83 -10.13
C THR A 50 19.89 -5.52 -9.84
N ARG A 51 18.68 -5.59 -9.26
CA ARG A 51 17.80 -4.44 -9.01
C ARG A 51 17.55 -4.28 -7.50
N ALA A 52 17.48 -3.05 -6.99
CA ALA A 52 17.18 -2.80 -5.57
C ALA A 52 15.82 -3.34 -5.10
N ASN A 53 14.71 -2.83 -5.67
CA ASN A 53 13.36 -3.19 -5.25
C ASN A 53 12.40 -3.15 -6.44
N VAL A 54 11.38 -4.02 -6.38
CA VAL A 54 10.33 -4.14 -7.38
C VAL A 54 9.09 -3.41 -6.88
N SER A 55 8.50 -2.58 -7.74
CA SER A 55 7.30 -1.84 -7.37
C SER A 55 6.09 -2.78 -7.23
N ARG A 56 5.14 -2.41 -6.36
CA ARG A 56 3.90 -3.20 -6.18
C ARG A 56 3.02 -3.19 -7.43
N ALA A 57 3.09 -2.14 -8.23
CA ALA A 57 2.35 -2.02 -9.48
C ALA A 57 2.85 -3.04 -10.52
N GLU A 58 4.18 -3.13 -10.69
CA GLU A 58 4.80 -4.12 -11.59
C GLU A 58 4.54 -5.56 -11.12
N LEU A 59 4.57 -5.83 -9.81
CA LEU A 59 4.21 -7.15 -9.28
C LEU A 59 2.74 -7.48 -9.53
N GLY A 60 1.85 -6.49 -9.43
CA GLY A 60 0.43 -6.65 -9.73
C GLY A 60 0.20 -7.05 -11.19
N GLU A 61 0.88 -6.39 -12.13
CA GLU A 61 0.83 -6.71 -13.57
C GLU A 61 1.33 -8.13 -13.87
N LYS A 62 2.52 -8.48 -13.37
CA LYS A 62 3.08 -9.81 -13.61
C LYS A 62 2.25 -10.93 -13.00
N LEU A 63 1.69 -10.72 -11.80
CA LEU A 63 0.81 -11.71 -11.16
C LEU A 63 -0.53 -11.82 -11.88
N ALA A 64 -1.07 -10.71 -12.39
CA ALA A 64 -2.27 -10.69 -13.20
C ALA A 64 -2.10 -11.54 -14.47
N GLU A 65 -0.97 -11.37 -15.16
CA GLU A 65 -0.62 -12.16 -16.34
C GLU A 65 -0.45 -13.66 -16.00
N LEU A 66 0.34 -13.97 -14.97
CA LEU A 66 0.63 -15.35 -14.54
C LEU A 66 -0.65 -16.13 -14.17
N TYR A 67 -1.60 -15.49 -13.50
CA TYR A 67 -2.81 -16.12 -13.00
C TYR A 67 -4.06 -15.84 -13.85
N LYS A 68 -3.90 -15.18 -15.01
CA LYS A 68 -4.99 -14.80 -15.92
C LYS A 68 -6.11 -14.05 -15.20
N SER A 69 -5.74 -13.06 -14.40
CA SER A 69 -6.66 -12.17 -13.69
C SER A 69 -6.42 -10.73 -14.10
N GLU A 70 -7.38 -9.85 -13.81
CA GLU A 70 -7.19 -8.41 -14.02
C GLU A 70 -6.28 -7.80 -12.95
N LYS A 71 -5.46 -6.82 -13.34
CA LYS A 71 -4.54 -6.10 -12.44
C LYS A 71 -5.25 -5.48 -11.24
N GLU A 72 -6.49 -5.01 -11.43
CA GLU A 72 -7.27 -4.34 -10.38
C GLU A 72 -7.69 -5.28 -9.26
N ARG A 73 -7.86 -6.58 -9.57
CA ARG A 73 -8.25 -7.63 -8.61
C ARG A 73 -7.07 -8.19 -7.82
N VAL A 74 -5.83 -7.86 -8.22
CA VAL A 74 -4.60 -8.31 -7.56
C VAL A 74 -4.17 -7.29 -6.50
N VAL A 75 -4.00 -7.76 -5.26
CA VAL A 75 -3.52 -6.93 -4.15
C VAL A 75 -2.22 -7.52 -3.59
N VAL A 76 -1.13 -6.76 -3.72
CA VAL A 76 0.18 -7.12 -3.16
C VAL A 76 0.50 -6.21 -1.97
N PHE A 77 0.83 -6.81 -0.82
CA PHE A 77 1.17 -6.06 0.39
C PHE A 77 2.27 -6.73 1.22
N GLY A 78 2.78 -6.01 2.22
CA GLY A 78 3.73 -6.57 3.18
C GLY A 78 5.09 -6.92 2.60
N MET A 79 5.48 -6.30 1.47
CA MET A 79 6.78 -6.51 0.86
C MET A 79 7.90 -6.06 1.81
N LYS A 80 8.75 -7.00 2.22
CA LYS A 80 9.94 -6.79 3.03
C LYS A 80 11.14 -7.39 2.32
N THR A 81 12.14 -6.57 2.04
CA THR A 81 13.44 -6.99 1.51
C THR A 81 14.21 -7.77 2.57
N LYS A 82 14.89 -8.85 2.15
CA LYS A 82 15.84 -9.56 3.03
C LYS A 82 17.07 -8.69 3.26
N PHE A 83 17.72 -8.92 4.39
CA PHE A 83 19.03 -8.32 4.66
C PHE A 83 20.03 -8.76 3.57
N GLY A 84 20.84 -7.82 3.08
CA GLY A 84 21.74 -8.06 1.95
C GLY A 84 21.11 -7.90 0.56
N GLY A 85 19.79 -7.66 0.45
CA GLY A 85 19.12 -7.41 -0.83
C GLY A 85 18.90 -8.68 -1.68
N GLY A 86 18.63 -8.51 -2.96
CA GLY A 86 18.46 -9.61 -3.94
C GLY A 86 17.17 -10.42 -3.82
N SER A 87 16.49 -10.37 -2.67
CA SER A 87 15.24 -11.08 -2.42
C SER A 87 14.30 -10.29 -1.52
N SER A 88 13.01 -10.38 -1.81
CA SER A 88 11.93 -9.80 -1.00
C SER A 88 10.82 -10.82 -0.80
N GLN A 89 10.17 -10.76 0.36
CA GLN A 89 8.97 -11.54 0.64
C GLN A 89 7.79 -10.61 0.90
N GLY A 90 6.61 -11.03 0.45
CA GLY A 90 5.36 -10.34 0.75
C GLY A 90 4.18 -11.28 0.60
N PHE A 91 2.99 -10.71 0.53
CA PHE A 91 1.75 -11.46 0.45
C PHE A 91 0.92 -10.98 -0.72
N GLY A 92 0.34 -11.93 -1.45
CA GLY A 92 -0.50 -11.70 -2.62
C GLY A 92 -1.91 -12.19 -2.38
N LEU A 93 -2.88 -11.39 -2.79
CA LEU A 93 -4.30 -11.75 -2.88
C LEU A 93 -4.75 -11.55 -4.32
N ILE A 94 -5.49 -12.51 -4.86
CA ILE A 94 -6.19 -12.38 -6.15
C ILE A 94 -7.65 -12.66 -5.86
N TYR A 95 -8.50 -11.64 -6.01
CA TYR A 95 -9.94 -11.78 -5.85
C TYR A 95 -10.57 -12.31 -7.14
N ASP A 96 -11.62 -13.11 -6.99
CA ASP A 96 -12.40 -13.59 -8.14
C ASP A 96 -13.28 -12.43 -8.69
N ASP A 97 -13.93 -11.66 -7.79
CA ASP A 97 -14.82 -10.54 -8.13
C ASP A 97 -14.41 -9.21 -7.47
N GLU A 98 -14.69 -8.07 -8.13
CA GLU A 98 -14.44 -6.73 -7.58
C GLU A 98 -15.31 -6.40 -6.36
N GLU A 99 -16.56 -6.86 -6.35
CA GLU A 99 -17.47 -6.63 -5.22
C GLU A 99 -16.93 -7.29 -3.95
N SER A 100 -16.40 -8.50 -4.09
CA SER A 100 -15.75 -9.23 -2.99
C SER A 100 -14.52 -8.50 -2.48
N GLN A 101 -13.71 -7.93 -3.38
CA GLN A 101 -12.53 -7.14 -3.04
C GLN A 101 -12.91 -5.90 -2.23
N LYS A 102 -13.89 -5.12 -2.68
CA LYS A 102 -14.36 -3.91 -1.97
C LYS A 102 -14.97 -4.23 -0.60
N LYS A 103 -15.61 -5.39 -0.46
CA LYS A 103 -16.23 -5.85 0.79
C LYS A 103 -15.22 -6.32 1.84
N PHE A 104 -14.26 -7.16 1.43
CA PHE A 104 -13.35 -7.84 2.37
C PHE A 104 -12.05 -7.08 2.61
N GLU A 105 -11.60 -6.24 1.67
CA GLU A 105 -10.32 -5.59 1.81
C GLU A 105 -10.37 -4.43 2.82
N PRO A 106 -9.36 -4.28 3.69
CA PRO A 106 -9.29 -3.14 4.59
C PRO A 106 -9.30 -1.80 3.83
N LYS A 107 -10.13 -0.85 4.28
CA LYS A 107 -10.32 0.47 3.63
C LYS A 107 -9.01 1.19 3.27
N HIS A 108 -7.98 1.10 4.11
CA HIS A 108 -6.70 1.77 3.86
C HIS A 108 -5.96 1.22 2.62
N ARG A 109 -6.22 -0.02 2.20
CA ARG A 109 -5.65 -0.61 0.98
C ARG A 109 -6.48 -0.27 -0.25
N LEU A 110 -7.80 -0.19 -0.11
CA LEU A 110 -8.68 0.32 -1.16
C LEU A 110 -8.30 1.75 -1.56
N VAL A 111 -8.04 2.62 -0.56
CA VAL A 111 -7.57 3.99 -0.82
C VAL A 111 -6.21 4.02 -1.53
N ARG A 112 -5.28 3.13 -1.17
CA ARG A 112 -3.97 3.03 -1.84
C ARG A 112 -4.07 2.55 -3.29
N SER A 113 -5.11 1.78 -3.60
CA SER A 113 -5.38 1.24 -4.93
C SER A 113 -6.37 2.11 -5.71
N ALA A 114 -6.68 3.32 -5.21
CA ALA A 114 -7.64 4.27 -5.78
C ALA A 114 -9.09 3.77 -5.94
N LEU A 115 -9.46 2.61 -5.38
CA LEU A 115 -10.81 2.04 -5.44
C LEU A 115 -11.81 2.71 -4.49
N ALA A 116 -11.33 3.47 -3.50
CA ALA A 116 -12.18 4.18 -2.54
C ALA A 116 -11.57 5.54 -2.15
N PRO A 117 -12.39 6.59 -1.98
CA PRO A 117 -11.89 7.89 -1.54
C PRO A 117 -11.42 7.85 -0.09
N LYS A 118 -10.40 8.67 0.21
CA LYS A 118 -9.93 8.87 1.57
C LYS A 118 -10.97 9.66 2.37
N VAL A 119 -11.48 9.05 3.43
CA VAL A 119 -12.41 9.74 4.34
C VAL A 119 -11.64 10.70 5.23
N GLU A 120 -11.85 12.00 5.03
CA GLU A 120 -11.30 13.04 5.90
C GLU A 120 -12.02 13.04 7.24
N LYS A 121 -11.23 13.00 8.32
CA LYS A 121 -11.76 12.97 9.70
C LYS A 121 -11.02 14.00 10.53
N PRO A 122 -11.72 14.71 11.44
CA PRO A 122 -11.05 15.58 12.40
C PRO A 122 -10.12 14.76 13.30
N SER A 123 -9.11 15.43 13.85
CA SER A 123 -8.07 14.80 14.67
C SER A 123 -8.67 13.98 15.82
N ARG A 124 -7.94 12.94 16.26
CA ARG A 124 -8.40 12.05 17.33
C ARG A 124 -8.71 12.83 18.63
N LYS A 125 -7.95 13.88 18.92
CA LYS A 125 -8.16 14.79 20.06
C LYS A 125 -9.49 15.53 19.93
N LEU A 126 -9.72 16.23 18.81
CA LEU A 126 -10.96 16.98 18.56
C LEU A 126 -12.21 16.08 18.62
N ARG A 127 -12.13 14.85 18.10
CA ARG A 127 -13.22 13.86 18.20
C ARG A 127 -13.52 13.46 19.64
N LYS A 128 -12.48 13.24 20.46
CA LYS A 128 -12.63 12.89 21.88
C LYS A 128 -13.18 14.06 22.70
N GLU A 129 -12.70 15.27 22.45
CA GLU A 129 -13.22 16.47 23.10
C GLU A 129 -14.68 16.73 22.76
N ARG A 130 -15.07 16.63 21.47
CA ARG A 130 -16.48 16.73 21.04
C ARG A 130 -17.35 15.67 21.74
N LYS A 131 -16.87 14.42 21.82
CA LYS A 131 -17.55 13.34 22.55
C LYS A 131 -17.73 13.69 24.03
N ASN A 132 -16.68 14.17 24.70
CA ASN A 132 -16.73 14.49 26.12
C ASN A 132 -17.63 15.70 26.42
N ARG A 133 -17.70 16.70 25.53
CA ARG A 133 -18.68 17.80 25.62
C ARG A 133 -20.12 17.27 25.48
N GLY A 134 -20.36 16.40 24.50
CA GLY A 134 -21.67 15.77 24.31
C GLY A 134 -22.12 14.86 25.45
N LYS A 135 -21.19 14.31 26.25
CA LYS A 135 -21.53 13.55 27.46
C LYS A 135 -22.11 14.42 28.59
N LYS A 136 -21.84 15.74 28.61
CA LYS A 136 -22.30 16.65 29.67
C LYS A 136 -23.78 17.07 29.53
N VAL A 137 -24.39 16.86 28.37
CA VAL A 137 -25.76 17.28 28.07
C VAL A 137 -26.63 16.06 27.74
N ARG A 138 -27.96 16.18 27.90
CA ARG A 138 -28.94 15.09 27.67
C ARG A 138 -29.88 15.39 26.49
N GLY A 139 -30.48 14.34 25.92
CA GLY A 139 -31.47 14.45 24.85
C GLY A 139 -30.99 15.26 23.64
N LYS A 140 -31.89 16.05 23.05
CA LYS A 140 -31.65 16.89 21.86
C LYS A 140 -30.54 17.93 22.06
N ALA A 141 -30.21 18.31 23.30
CA ALA A 141 -29.14 19.26 23.60
C ALA A 141 -27.74 18.74 23.19
N LYS A 142 -27.55 17.41 23.08
CA LYS A 142 -26.32 16.79 22.57
C LYS A 142 -25.97 17.22 21.14
N ALA A 143 -26.97 17.30 20.27
CA ALA A 143 -26.79 17.73 18.89
C ALA A 143 -26.39 19.23 18.83
N LYS A 144 -27.05 20.08 19.62
CA LYS A 144 -26.77 21.52 19.68
C LYS A 144 -25.33 21.84 20.12
N THR A 145 -24.76 21.08 21.05
CA THR A 145 -23.35 21.27 21.47
C THR A 145 -22.33 20.86 20.41
N ALA A 146 -22.70 20.05 19.41
CA ALA A 146 -21.83 19.69 18.30
C ALA A 146 -21.78 20.78 17.22
N ASP A 147 -22.90 21.48 17.01
CA ASP A 147 -23.07 22.53 15.98
C ASP A 147 -22.76 23.95 16.48
N ALA A 148 -22.71 24.18 17.80
CA ALA A 148 -22.40 25.50 18.37
C ALA A 148 -21.04 26.07 17.93
N ALA A 149 -20.10 25.22 17.47
CA ALA A 149 -18.82 25.67 16.92
C ALA A 149 -18.91 26.18 15.46
N LYS A 150 -20.06 26.02 14.77
CA LYS A 150 -20.31 26.47 13.40
C LYS A 150 -21.20 27.72 13.30
N LYS A 151 -21.79 28.20 14.40
CA LYS A 151 -22.49 29.48 14.44
C LYS A 151 -21.49 30.60 14.75
N LYS A 152 -20.91 31.16 13.68
CA LYS A 152 -20.47 32.55 13.62
C LYS A 152 -21.01 33.12 12.32
#